data_AF-A0A139KD35-F1
#
_entry.id   AF-A0A139KD35-F1
#
_cell.length_a   1.000
_cell.length_b   1.000
_cell.length_c   1.000
_cell.angle_alpha   90.00
_cell.angle_beta   90.00
_cell.angle_gamma   90.00
#
_symmetry.space_group_name_H-M   'P 1'
#
loop_
_entity.id
_entity.type
_entity.pdbx_description
1 polymer ?
#
loop_
_entity_poly.entity_id
_entity_poly.type
_entity_poly.pdbx_seq_one_letter_code
_entity_poly.pdbx_strand_id
1 'polypeptide(L)'
;MNKPCTFLLSALMASAVLAPAAASAADKSELEVRMEAAQKVLADRSYYERWSPEAALKTVEDAKAANEAGSARQKEIDGALDVMKDWCHTRFLVNACIKDARDLHHEREKEIRSVRLKADEMIRLDRVEQRRARQESQKQNVKQPMKLGGSTESPESRSESRAEEVKTKQSRAEERRALEEANVRAYEEKQARAARKAEERHDPIRVKSRVKAPSSPIEGHLGRTAADVEAGRAEAAERMAQEDANIAAFNAKQAEAKKRLEEAEATAAERKASREARQANFNKTLEERRAAQKRYEESRENKDSGLKKYF
;
A
#
# COMPACT_ATOMS: atom_id res chain seq x y z
N MET A 1 -21.95 51.25 -90.90
CA MET A 1 -23.15 51.97 -90.41
C MET A 1 -22.96 52.30 -88.94
N ASN A 2 -23.05 53.59 -88.63
CA ASN A 2 -23.36 54.33 -87.39
C ASN A 2 -23.32 53.66 -85.99
N LYS A 3 -22.63 54.36 -85.07
CA LYS A 3 -22.54 54.28 -83.58
C LYS A 3 -23.93 54.51 -82.89
N PRO A 4 -24.18 54.32 -81.56
CA PRO A 4 -23.26 54.56 -80.41
C PRO A 4 -23.43 53.76 -79.09
N CYS A 5 -22.59 54.16 -78.12
CA CYS A 5 -22.54 53.95 -76.66
C CYS A 5 -23.90 53.85 -75.93
N THR A 6 -23.99 53.12 -74.80
CA THR A 6 -23.87 53.64 -73.40
C THR A 6 -24.29 52.62 -72.31
N PHE A 7 -23.47 52.56 -71.25
CA PHE A 7 -23.75 52.42 -69.80
C PHE A 7 -24.56 51.24 -69.18
N LEU A 8 -23.84 50.51 -68.31
CA LEU A 8 -24.14 50.14 -66.91
C LEU A 8 -25.58 49.72 -66.53
N LEU A 9 -25.75 48.44 -66.14
CA LEU A 9 -26.22 48.00 -64.81
C LEU A 9 -26.65 46.53 -64.83
N SER A 10 -25.80 45.62 -64.37
CA SER A 10 -26.20 44.47 -63.54
C SER A 10 -24.95 43.73 -63.07
N ALA A 11 -24.60 44.00 -61.82
CA ALA A 11 -23.70 43.19 -61.02
C ALA A 11 -24.27 41.77 -60.82
N LEU A 12 -23.38 40.88 -60.38
CA LEU A 12 -23.63 39.50 -59.91
C LEU A 12 -23.95 38.47 -60.98
N MET A 13 -22.91 37.75 -61.42
CA MET A 13 -22.81 36.29 -61.28
C MET A 13 -21.40 35.86 -61.74
N ALA A 14 -20.41 36.16 -60.91
CA ALA A 14 -19.11 35.48 -60.97
C ALA A 14 -19.18 34.27 -60.02
N SER A 15 -18.71 33.12 -60.53
CA SER A 15 -18.21 32.00 -59.73
C SER A 15 -19.26 31.17 -58.97
N ALA A 16 -19.89 30.22 -59.68
CA ALA A 16 -20.52 29.06 -59.06
C ALA A 16 -19.90 27.75 -59.60
N VAL A 17 -18.57 27.66 -59.59
CA VAL A 17 -17.85 26.38 -59.60
C VAL A 17 -16.73 26.50 -58.57
N LEU A 18 -17.12 26.46 -57.31
CA LEU A 18 -16.32 25.97 -56.18
C LEU A 18 -17.30 25.89 -55.01
N ALA A 19 -18.09 24.81 -54.97
CA ALA A 19 -18.76 24.43 -53.74
C ALA A 19 -17.65 24.14 -52.71
N PRO A 20 -17.66 24.76 -51.52
CA PRO A 20 -16.75 24.36 -50.48
C PRO A 20 -17.14 22.95 -50.06
N ALA A 21 -16.26 21.98 -50.30
CA ALA A 21 -16.24 20.69 -49.62
C ALA A 21 -15.86 20.90 -48.14
N ALA A 22 -16.67 21.69 -47.44
CA ALA A 22 -16.54 22.00 -46.02
C ALA A 22 -17.89 21.71 -45.34
N ALA A 23 -18.33 20.47 -45.43
CA ALA A 23 -19.46 19.96 -44.65
C ALA A 23 -19.34 18.44 -44.46
N SER A 24 -18.18 18.00 -43.96
CA SER A 24 -18.07 16.70 -43.28
C SER A 24 -17.28 16.86 -41.98
N ALA A 25 -17.56 17.92 -41.24
CA ALA A 25 -17.47 17.87 -39.79
C ALA A 25 -18.81 17.30 -39.31
N ALA A 26 -19.04 16.01 -39.60
CA ALA A 26 -20.14 15.28 -38.99
C ALA A 26 -19.88 15.29 -37.48
N ASP A 27 -20.88 15.68 -36.69
CA ASP A 27 -20.82 15.70 -35.24
C ASP A 27 -20.40 14.30 -34.75
N LYS A 28 -19.10 14.13 -34.45
CA LYS A 28 -18.62 12.89 -33.83
C LYS A 28 -19.41 12.71 -32.56
N SER A 29 -19.95 11.52 -32.36
CA SER A 29 -20.65 11.23 -31.12
C SER A 29 -19.71 11.49 -29.94
N GLU A 30 -20.26 11.96 -28.82
CA GLU A 30 -19.46 12.23 -27.61
C GLU A 30 -18.61 11.00 -27.22
N LEU A 31 -19.15 9.79 -27.46
CA LEU A 31 -18.46 8.52 -27.23
C LEU A 31 -17.25 8.32 -28.15
N GLU A 32 -17.34 8.69 -29.43
CA GLU A 32 -16.20 8.62 -30.36
C GLU A 32 -15.11 9.61 -29.97
N VAL A 33 -15.46 10.82 -29.54
CA VAL A 33 -14.45 11.79 -29.06
C VAL A 33 -13.72 11.25 -27.82
N ARG A 34 -14.46 10.67 -26.88
CA ARG A 34 -13.88 10.04 -25.67
C ARG A 34 -13.00 8.84 -26.02
N MET A 35 -13.41 8.04 -27.00
CA MET A 35 -12.63 6.89 -27.49
C MET A 35 -11.33 7.34 -28.16
N GLU A 36 -11.34 8.38 -28.99
CA GLU A 36 -10.11 8.89 -29.62
C GLU A 36 -9.11 9.39 -28.57
N ALA A 37 -9.61 10.03 -27.51
CA ALA A 37 -8.78 10.43 -26.37
C ALA A 37 -8.24 9.21 -25.61
N ALA A 38 -9.08 8.22 -25.32
CA ALA A 38 -8.67 7.00 -24.63
C ALA A 38 -7.62 6.20 -25.43
N GLN A 39 -7.80 6.09 -26.75
CA GLN A 39 -6.84 5.42 -27.62
C GLN A 39 -5.48 6.12 -27.64
N LYS A 40 -5.46 7.46 -27.63
CA LYS A 40 -4.21 8.23 -27.49
C LYS A 40 -3.51 7.95 -26.17
N VAL A 41 -4.24 7.84 -25.07
CA VAL A 41 -3.66 7.51 -23.75
C VAL A 41 -3.05 6.10 -23.76
N LEU A 42 -3.74 5.11 -24.33
CA LEU A 42 -3.22 3.74 -24.41
C LEU A 42 -2.04 3.59 -25.38
N ALA A 43 -1.98 4.41 -26.42
CA ALA A 43 -0.88 4.42 -27.38
C ALA A 43 0.35 5.21 -26.90
N ASP A 44 0.17 6.13 -25.94
CA ASP A 44 1.22 7.04 -25.51
C ASP A 44 2.23 6.37 -24.55
N ARG A 45 3.49 6.35 -25.01
CA ARG A 45 4.66 5.75 -24.35
C ARG A 45 5.59 6.79 -23.71
N SER A 46 5.22 8.06 -23.73
CA SER A 46 6.06 9.17 -23.26
C SER A 46 6.55 9.00 -21.81
N TYR A 47 5.72 8.42 -20.93
CA TYR A 47 6.14 8.10 -19.57
C TYR A 47 7.32 7.13 -19.55
N TYR A 48 7.22 6.04 -20.30
CA TYR A 48 8.27 5.04 -20.36
C TYR A 48 9.53 5.60 -21.02
N GLU A 49 9.39 6.34 -22.11
CA GLU A 49 10.53 6.96 -22.80
C GLU A 49 11.26 7.96 -21.90
N ARG A 50 10.53 8.73 -21.08
CA ARG A 50 11.11 9.69 -20.14
C ARG A 50 11.88 9.03 -19.00
N TRP A 51 11.38 7.94 -18.45
CA TRP A 51 11.89 7.37 -17.19
C TRP A 51 12.61 6.02 -17.33
N SER A 52 12.55 5.39 -18.51
CA SER A 52 13.26 4.13 -18.78
C SER A 52 14.79 4.26 -18.85
N PRO A 53 15.39 5.36 -19.34
CA PRO A 53 16.84 5.49 -19.37
C PRO A 53 17.41 5.51 -17.95
N GLU A 54 18.51 4.80 -17.72
CA GLU A 54 19.20 4.80 -16.40
C GLU A 54 19.61 6.22 -15.97
N ALA A 55 19.89 7.08 -16.94
CA ALA A 55 20.23 8.48 -16.68
C ALA A 55 19.08 9.30 -16.08
N ALA A 56 17.82 8.85 -16.21
CA ALA A 56 16.64 9.56 -15.71
C ALA A 56 16.37 9.29 -14.21
N LEU A 57 16.91 8.20 -13.65
CA LEU A 57 16.70 7.78 -12.27
C LEU A 57 18.03 7.78 -11.51
N LYS A 58 18.62 8.95 -11.32
CA LYS A 58 19.91 9.09 -10.59
C LYS A 58 19.72 9.48 -9.13
N THR A 59 18.70 10.27 -8.83
CA THR A 59 18.45 10.76 -7.47
C THR A 59 17.22 10.12 -6.85
N VAL A 60 17.16 10.14 -5.53
CA VAL A 60 15.99 9.67 -4.77
C VAL A 60 14.76 10.53 -5.08
N GLU A 61 14.95 11.83 -5.34
CA GLU A 61 13.85 12.73 -5.70
C GLU A 61 13.32 12.44 -7.10
N ASP A 62 14.20 12.13 -8.06
CA ASP A 62 13.78 11.67 -9.40
C ASP A 62 12.99 10.36 -9.30
N ALA A 63 13.43 9.42 -8.46
CA ALA A 63 12.71 8.17 -8.22
C ALA A 63 11.32 8.40 -7.62
N LYS A 64 11.18 9.31 -6.65
CA LYS A 64 9.87 9.68 -6.09
C LYS A 64 8.98 10.31 -7.16
N ALA A 65 9.52 11.24 -7.95
CA ALA A 65 8.79 11.89 -9.04
C ALA A 65 8.32 10.88 -10.10
N ALA A 66 9.17 9.92 -10.48
CA ALA A 66 8.83 8.84 -11.40
C ALA A 66 7.72 7.95 -10.87
N ASN A 67 7.71 7.66 -9.56
CA ASN A 67 6.70 6.84 -8.91
C ASN A 67 5.33 7.53 -8.82
N GLU A 68 5.31 8.81 -8.46
CA GLU A 68 4.08 9.61 -8.43
C GLU A 68 3.51 9.79 -9.85
N ALA A 69 4.36 10.16 -10.81
CA ALA A 69 3.97 10.26 -12.22
C ALA A 69 3.47 8.91 -12.77
N GLY A 70 4.11 7.80 -12.39
CA GLY A 70 3.69 6.46 -12.81
C GLY A 70 2.34 6.05 -12.20
N SER A 71 2.08 6.46 -10.96
CA SER A 71 0.79 6.22 -10.29
C SER A 71 -0.34 7.05 -10.92
N ALA A 72 -0.08 8.30 -11.27
CA ALA A 72 -1.03 9.14 -12.01
C ALA A 72 -1.30 8.55 -13.41
N ARG A 73 -0.23 8.18 -14.12
CA ARG A 73 -0.34 7.62 -15.47
C ARG A 73 -1.08 6.28 -15.50
N GLN A 74 -0.86 5.42 -14.51
CA GLN A 74 -1.59 4.17 -14.39
C GLN A 74 -3.11 4.41 -14.30
N LYS A 75 -3.53 5.39 -13.50
CA LYS A 75 -4.96 5.74 -13.37
C LYS A 75 -5.55 6.26 -14.68
N GLU A 76 -4.80 7.04 -15.45
CA GLU A 76 -5.22 7.50 -16.77
C GLU A 76 -5.42 6.33 -17.74
N ILE A 77 -4.49 5.36 -17.75
CA ILE A 77 -4.56 4.16 -18.59
C ILE A 77 -5.70 3.24 -18.18
N ASP A 78 -5.93 3.06 -16.87
CA ASP A 78 -7.05 2.27 -16.35
C ASP A 78 -8.39 2.90 -16.77
N GLY A 79 -8.52 4.24 -16.63
CA GLY A 79 -9.71 4.96 -17.09
C GLY A 79 -9.91 4.91 -18.61
N ALA A 80 -8.82 5.00 -19.38
CA ALA A 80 -8.87 4.87 -20.83
C ALA A 80 -9.34 3.47 -21.27
N LEU A 81 -8.90 2.42 -20.58
CA LEU A 81 -9.38 1.06 -20.85
C LEU A 81 -10.89 0.94 -20.62
N ASP A 82 -11.44 1.57 -19.57
CA ASP A 82 -12.88 1.53 -19.30
C ASP A 82 -13.69 2.26 -20.38
N VAL A 83 -13.22 3.43 -20.84
CA VAL A 83 -13.83 4.13 -21.99
C VAL A 83 -13.77 3.27 -23.27
N MET A 84 -12.65 2.57 -23.51
CA MET A 84 -12.54 1.66 -24.64
C MET A 84 -13.50 0.48 -24.53
N LYS A 85 -13.73 -0.08 -23.33
CA LYS A 85 -14.71 -1.16 -23.14
C LYS A 85 -16.12 -0.69 -23.47
N ASP A 86 -16.52 0.48 -22.97
CA ASP A 86 -17.84 1.07 -23.23
C ASP A 86 -18.06 1.30 -24.72
N TRP A 87 -17.05 1.81 -25.42
CA TRP A 87 -17.10 1.96 -26.86
C TRP A 87 -17.10 0.61 -27.60
N CYS A 88 -16.30 -0.37 -27.16
CA CYS A 88 -16.29 -1.69 -27.78
C CYS A 88 -17.65 -2.38 -27.70
N HIS A 89 -18.46 -2.11 -26.67
CA HIS A 89 -19.83 -2.63 -26.55
C HIS A 89 -20.79 -2.13 -27.65
N THR A 90 -20.47 -1.05 -28.37
CA THR A 90 -21.26 -0.56 -29.50
C THR A 90 -20.84 -1.18 -30.83
N ARG A 91 -19.71 -1.89 -30.89
CA ARG A 91 -19.20 -2.56 -32.11
C ARG A 91 -19.75 -3.97 -32.26
N PHE A 92 -19.81 -4.43 -33.50
CA PHE A 92 -20.23 -5.81 -33.81
C PHE A 92 -19.29 -6.86 -33.18
N LEU A 93 -17.97 -6.63 -33.24
CA LEU A 93 -16.95 -7.52 -32.68
C LEU A 93 -16.47 -7.07 -31.30
N VAL A 94 -17.38 -7.04 -30.32
CA VAL A 94 -17.12 -6.57 -28.95
C VAL A 94 -15.89 -7.25 -28.33
N ASN A 95 -15.82 -8.58 -28.41
CA ASN A 95 -14.75 -9.36 -27.74
C ASN A 95 -13.36 -9.11 -28.34
N ALA A 96 -13.26 -8.98 -29.67
CA ALA A 96 -12.00 -8.66 -30.34
C ALA A 96 -11.54 -7.25 -29.96
N CYS A 97 -12.45 -6.28 -30.00
CA CYS A 97 -12.16 -4.89 -29.62
C CYS A 97 -11.68 -4.77 -28.16
N ILE A 98 -12.35 -5.44 -27.22
CA ILE A 98 -11.94 -5.42 -25.81
C ILE A 98 -10.58 -6.09 -25.63
N LYS A 99 -10.30 -7.16 -26.37
CA LYS A 99 -8.99 -7.83 -26.32
C LYS A 99 -7.88 -6.89 -26.77
N ASP A 100 -8.02 -6.24 -27.92
CA ASP A 100 -7.01 -5.30 -28.43
C ASP A 100 -6.75 -4.15 -27.44
N ALA A 101 -7.81 -3.61 -26.83
CA ALA A 101 -7.69 -2.56 -25.81
C ALA A 101 -6.98 -3.04 -24.54
N ARG A 102 -7.25 -4.29 -24.10
CA ARG A 102 -6.56 -4.90 -22.95
C ARG A 102 -5.10 -5.18 -23.25
N ASP A 103 -4.78 -5.66 -24.44
CA ASP A 103 -3.41 -5.95 -24.82
C ASP A 103 -2.56 -4.67 -24.76
N LEU A 104 -3.07 -3.55 -25.30
CA LEU A 104 -2.44 -2.24 -25.17
C LEU A 104 -2.33 -1.77 -23.71
N HIS A 105 -3.39 -1.90 -22.92
CA HIS A 105 -3.37 -1.55 -21.49
C HIS A 105 -2.27 -2.33 -20.75
N HIS A 106 -2.18 -3.65 -20.96
CA HIS A 106 -1.20 -4.50 -20.31
C HIS A 106 0.23 -4.20 -20.73
N GLU A 107 0.47 -3.82 -21.99
CA GLU A 107 1.78 -3.34 -22.42
C GLU A 107 2.20 -2.07 -21.66
N ARG A 108 1.31 -1.08 -21.55
CA ARG A 108 1.61 0.16 -20.83
C ARG A 108 1.77 -0.09 -19.33
N GLU A 109 0.95 -0.97 -18.75
CA GLU A 109 1.07 -1.36 -17.35
C GLU A 109 2.44 -2.01 -17.06
N LYS A 110 2.92 -2.90 -17.94
CA LYS A 110 4.25 -3.52 -17.82
C LYS A 110 5.35 -2.47 -17.85
N GLU A 111 5.27 -1.52 -18.78
CA GLU A 111 6.22 -0.41 -18.90
C GLU A 111 6.26 0.43 -17.61
N ILE A 112 5.09 0.87 -17.12
CA ILE A 112 4.98 1.66 -15.90
C ILE A 112 5.53 0.90 -14.70
N ARG A 113 5.13 -0.37 -14.56
CA ARG A 113 5.59 -1.23 -13.46
C ARG A 113 7.11 -1.38 -13.48
N SER A 114 7.70 -1.58 -14.66
CA SER A 114 9.16 -1.75 -14.77
C SER A 114 9.94 -0.53 -14.27
N VAL A 115 9.48 0.68 -14.58
CA VAL A 115 10.08 1.94 -14.12
C VAL A 115 9.87 2.12 -12.62
N ARG A 116 8.65 1.89 -12.13
CA ARG A 116 8.31 2.04 -10.72
C ARG A 116 9.09 1.09 -9.82
N LEU A 117 9.33 -0.15 -10.25
CA LEU A 117 10.16 -1.10 -9.50
C LEU A 117 11.60 -0.59 -9.33
N LYS A 118 12.20 -0.03 -10.38
CA LYS A 118 13.54 0.60 -10.32
C LYS A 118 13.54 1.80 -9.37
N ALA A 119 12.52 2.64 -9.45
CA ALA A 119 12.37 3.79 -8.57
C ALA A 119 12.19 3.37 -7.10
N ASP A 120 11.35 2.37 -6.83
CA ASP A 120 11.11 1.83 -5.49
C ASP A 120 12.37 1.20 -4.89
N GLU A 121 13.19 0.54 -5.70
CA GLU A 121 14.47 -0.01 -5.27
C GLU A 121 15.40 1.10 -4.75
N MET A 122 15.56 2.19 -5.51
CA MET A 122 16.36 3.34 -5.07
C MET A 122 15.83 3.96 -3.78
N ILE A 123 14.52 4.21 -3.70
CA ILE A 123 13.88 4.76 -2.49
C ILE A 123 14.05 3.83 -1.29
N ARG A 124 14.04 2.51 -1.51
CA ARG A 124 14.28 1.52 -0.46
C ARG A 124 15.73 1.55 0.01
N LEU A 125 16.70 1.61 -0.91
CA LEU A 125 18.13 1.67 -0.57
C LEU A 125 18.46 2.93 0.23
N ASP A 126 17.99 4.10 -0.20
CA ASP A 126 18.14 5.36 0.54
C ASP A 126 17.55 5.27 1.96
N ARG A 127 16.34 4.73 2.11
CA ARG A 127 15.75 4.52 3.45
C ARG A 127 16.58 3.59 4.33
N VAL A 128 17.24 2.58 3.76
CA VAL A 128 18.14 1.68 4.50
C VAL A 128 19.41 2.42 4.91
N GLU A 129 20.00 3.22 4.04
CA GLU A 129 21.18 4.03 4.33
C GLU A 129 20.89 5.08 5.41
N GLN A 130 19.77 5.79 5.32
CA GLN A 130 19.34 6.73 6.36
C GLN A 130 19.14 6.05 7.71
N ARG A 131 18.58 4.83 7.73
CA ARG A 131 18.45 4.05 8.97
C ARG A 131 19.81 3.64 9.53
N ARG A 132 20.74 3.21 8.67
CA ARG A 132 22.12 2.88 9.09
C ARG A 132 22.83 4.11 9.65
N ALA A 133 22.75 5.25 8.99
CA ALA A 133 23.33 6.52 9.45
C ALA A 133 22.76 6.95 10.81
N ARG A 134 21.45 6.80 11.03
CA ARG A 134 20.80 7.07 12.33
C ARG A 134 21.26 6.11 13.43
N GLN A 135 21.43 4.82 13.11
CA GLN A 135 21.96 3.85 14.07
C GLN A 135 23.43 4.14 14.42
N GLU A 136 24.22 4.55 13.43
CA GLU A 136 25.62 4.88 13.62
C GLU A 136 25.81 6.16 14.44
N SER A 137 25.02 7.20 14.18
CA SER A 137 25.03 8.42 14.99
C SER A 137 24.55 8.16 16.42
N GLN A 138 23.56 7.29 16.63
CA GLN A 138 23.16 6.84 17.97
C GLN A 138 24.28 6.08 18.68
N LYS A 139 24.99 5.18 17.99
CA LYS A 139 26.15 4.46 18.56
C LYS A 139 27.30 5.42 18.91
N GLN A 140 27.55 6.43 18.09
CA GLN A 140 28.56 7.45 18.38
C GLN A 140 28.17 8.33 19.57
N ASN A 141 26.88 8.68 19.71
CA ASN A 141 26.38 9.47 20.82
C ASN A 141 26.41 8.69 22.15
N VAL A 142 26.10 7.39 22.14
CA VAL A 142 26.22 6.50 23.32
C VAL A 142 27.69 6.29 23.76
N LYS A 143 28.66 6.41 22.85
CA LYS A 143 30.09 6.32 23.17
C LYS A 143 30.66 7.58 23.82
N GLN A 144 29.99 8.73 23.73
CA GLN A 144 30.42 9.91 24.47
C GLN A 144 29.95 9.78 25.93
N PRO A 145 30.85 9.85 26.92
CA PRO A 145 30.44 9.80 28.31
C PRO A 145 29.52 10.98 28.60
N MET A 146 28.33 10.70 29.14
CA MET A 146 27.42 11.72 29.67
C MET A 146 28.22 12.62 30.61
N LYS A 147 28.41 13.89 30.24
CA LYS A 147 28.96 14.89 31.15
C LYS A 147 27.96 15.06 32.29
N LEU A 148 28.24 14.41 33.42
CA LEU A 148 27.64 14.70 34.72
C LEU A 148 28.16 16.08 35.15
N GLY A 149 27.55 17.14 34.62
CA GLY A 149 27.73 18.50 35.14
C GLY A 149 27.02 18.61 36.47
N GLY A 150 27.77 18.54 37.57
CA GLY A 150 27.27 18.90 38.90
C GLY A 150 27.27 20.41 39.04
N SER A 151 26.10 21.05 38.96
CA SER A 151 25.90 22.41 39.46
C SER A 151 25.37 22.35 40.89
N THR A 152 26.12 22.95 41.81
CA THR A 152 25.69 23.27 43.15
C THR A 152 24.79 24.50 43.09
N GLU A 153 23.47 24.30 43.14
CA GLU A 153 22.50 25.40 43.28
C GLU A 153 21.67 25.25 44.57
N SER A 154 21.35 26.41 45.12
CA SER A 154 20.85 26.67 46.47
C SER A 154 19.49 26.01 46.78
N PRO A 155 19.16 25.66 48.03
CA PRO A 155 18.04 24.77 48.37
C PRO A 155 16.63 25.33 48.10
N GLU A 156 16.45 26.64 47.98
CA GLU A 156 15.11 27.26 47.88
C GLU A 156 14.55 27.34 46.45
N SER A 157 15.39 27.40 45.41
CA SER A 157 14.94 27.37 44.00
C SER A 157 14.63 25.95 43.48
N ARG A 158 14.99 24.92 44.26
CA ARG A 158 14.87 23.50 43.90
C ARG A 158 13.47 22.92 44.16
N SER A 159 12.68 23.52 45.04
CA SER A 159 11.33 23.04 45.38
C SER A 159 10.31 23.44 44.31
N GLU A 160 10.38 24.68 43.82
CA GLU A 160 9.52 25.19 42.76
C GLU A 160 9.83 24.55 41.40
N SER A 161 11.12 24.47 41.03
CA SER A 161 11.57 23.78 39.80
C SER A 161 11.24 22.29 39.79
N ARG A 162 11.30 21.60 40.93
CA ARG A 162 10.90 20.20 41.05
C ARG A 162 9.38 20.02 40.98
N ALA A 163 8.58 20.96 41.48
CA ALA A 163 7.12 20.91 41.35
C ALA A 163 6.67 21.13 39.90
N GLU A 164 7.32 22.06 39.18
CA GLU A 164 7.14 22.30 37.75
C GLU A 164 7.56 21.09 36.91
N GLU A 165 8.71 20.48 37.23
CA GLU A 165 9.22 19.28 36.56
C GLU A 165 8.32 18.04 36.81
N VAL A 166 7.70 17.94 37.98
CA VAL A 166 6.73 16.86 38.28
C VAL A 166 5.43 17.06 37.51
N LYS A 167 4.92 18.30 37.40
CA LYS A 167 3.73 18.62 36.61
C LYS A 167 3.93 18.36 35.11
N THR A 168 5.09 18.73 34.57
CA THR A 168 5.43 18.46 33.17
C THR A 168 5.67 16.98 32.88
N LYS A 169 6.18 16.21 33.85
CA LYS A 169 6.27 14.74 33.73
C LYS A 169 4.90 14.05 33.83
N GLN A 170 4.00 14.58 34.65
CA GLN A 170 2.62 14.09 34.75
C GLN A 170 1.84 14.37 33.45
N SER A 171 1.92 15.58 32.89
CA SER A 171 1.27 15.91 31.62
C SER A 171 1.79 15.05 30.46
N ARG A 172 3.10 14.76 30.42
CA ARG A 172 3.70 13.87 29.41
C ARG A 172 3.38 12.39 29.61
N ALA A 173 2.96 11.99 30.82
CA ALA A 173 2.49 10.63 31.10
C ALA A 173 1.01 10.49 30.70
N GLU A 174 0.21 11.52 30.94
CA GLU A 174 -1.19 11.62 30.49
C GLU A 174 -1.30 11.68 28.97
N GLU A 175 -0.43 12.44 28.30
CA GLU A 175 -0.35 12.50 26.84
C GLU A 175 0.00 11.12 26.24
N ARG A 176 0.90 10.37 26.89
CA ARG A 176 1.23 8.99 26.48
C ARG A 176 0.05 8.04 26.66
N ARG A 177 -0.70 8.14 27.76
CA ARG A 177 -1.91 7.34 27.97
C ARG A 177 -2.99 7.69 26.95
N ALA A 178 -3.19 8.96 26.64
CA ALA A 178 -4.12 9.40 25.60
C ALA A 178 -3.74 8.86 24.21
N LEU A 179 -2.43 8.81 23.90
CA LEU A 179 -1.94 8.26 22.65
C LEU A 179 -2.11 6.72 22.59
N GLU A 180 -1.91 6.04 23.71
CA GLU A 180 -2.11 4.59 23.82
C GLU A 180 -3.60 4.22 23.69
N GLU A 181 -4.49 4.97 24.34
CA GLU A 181 -5.94 4.83 24.17
C GLU A 181 -6.39 5.12 22.74
N ALA A 182 -5.86 6.16 22.08
CA ALA A 182 -6.17 6.46 20.69
C ALA A 182 -5.72 5.33 19.75
N ASN A 183 -4.56 4.72 20.00
CA ASN A 183 -4.08 3.57 19.24
C ASN A 183 -4.94 2.32 19.46
N VAL A 184 -5.39 2.06 20.69
CA VAL A 184 -6.31 0.97 21.00
C VAL A 184 -7.65 1.18 20.29
N ARG A 185 -8.25 2.38 20.38
CA ARG A 185 -9.50 2.70 19.67
C ARG A 185 -9.36 2.58 18.16
N ALA A 186 -8.25 3.03 17.58
CA ALA A 186 -7.98 2.89 16.15
C ALA A 186 -7.84 1.41 15.73
N TYR A 187 -7.25 0.58 16.59
CA TYR A 187 -7.16 -0.86 16.36
C TYR A 187 -8.54 -1.53 16.43
N GLU A 188 -9.34 -1.20 17.46
CA GLU A 188 -10.71 -1.70 17.60
C GLU A 188 -11.61 -1.26 16.45
N GLU A 189 -11.52 -0.01 16.00
CA GLU A 189 -12.26 0.49 14.84
C GLU A 189 -11.85 -0.24 13.55
N LYS A 190 -10.56 -0.52 13.38
CA LYS A 190 -10.05 -1.30 12.24
C LYS A 190 -10.58 -2.74 12.26
N GLN A 191 -10.65 -3.36 13.44
CA GLN A 191 -11.26 -4.68 13.61
C GLN A 191 -12.77 -4.66 13.33
N ALA A 192 -13.49 -3.65 13.82
CA ALA A 192 -14.92 -3.48 13.56
C ALA A 192 -15.22 -3.25 12.06
N ARG A 193 -14.39 -2.45 11.36
CA ARG A 193 -14.51 -2.26 9.90
C ARG A 193 -14.20 -3.54 9.13
N ALA A 194 -13.22 -4.33 9.57
CA ALA A 194 -12.91 -5.62 8.98
C ALA A 194 -14.07 -6.62 9.17
N ALA A 195 -14.69 -6.66 10.35
CA ALA A 195 -15.86 -7.48 10.63
C ALA A 195 -17.06 -7.10 9.76
N ARG A 196 -17.39 -5.80 9.67
CA ARG A 196 -18.47 -5.32 8.78
C ARG A 196 -18.22 -5.66 7.31
N LYS A 197 -16.99 -5.54 6.83
CA LYS A 197 -16.62 -5.89 5.46
C LYS A 197 -16.66 -7.41 5.22
N ALA A 198 -16.43 -8.22 6.24
CA ALA A 198 -16.61 -9.67 6.17
C ALA A 198 -18.10 -10.03 6.14
N GLU A 199 -18.94 -9.35 6.91
CA GLU A 199 -20.39 -9.52 6.91
C GLU A 199 -21.02 -9.11 5.57
N GLU A 200 -20.61 -7.97 4.99
CA GLU A 200 -21.03 -7.52 3.66
C GLU A 200 -20.60 -8.50 2.54
N ARG A 201 -19.50 -9.23 2.74
CA ARG A 201 -19.05 -10.30 1.83
C ARG A 201 -19.80 -11.61 2.04
N HIS A 202 -20.33 -11.84 3.24
CA HIS A 202 -21.02 -13.08 3.61
C HIS A 202 -22.53 -13.01 3.31
N ASP A 203 -23.08 -11.88 2.84
CA ASP A 203 -24.47 -11.79 2.41
C ASP A 203 -24.67 -12.55 1.08
N PRO A 204 -25.19 -13.80 1.06
CA PRO A 204 -25.27 -14.60 -0.17
C PRO A 204 -26.54 -14.30 -0.97
N ILE A 205 -27.38 -13.34 -0.53
CA ILE A 205 -28.74 -13.18 -1.02
C ILE A 205 -29.01 -11.72 -1.37
N ARG A 206 -28.42 -11.28 -2.48
CA ARG A 206 -29.13 -10.41 -3.43
C ARG A 206 -28.88 -10.84 -4.86
N VAL A 207 -28.90 -12.16 -5.10
CA VAL A 207 -29.09 -12.69 -6.44
C VAL A 207 -30.53 -12.37 -6.82
N LYS A 208 -30.73 -11.28 -7.58
CA LYS A 208 -31.97 -11.10 -8.32
C LYS A 208 -32.13 -12.36 -9.16
N SER A 209 -33.12 -13.19 -8.85
CA SER A 209 -33.47 -14.38 -9.61
C SER A 209 -33.88 -13.93 -11.01
N ARG A 210 -32.90 -13.76 -11.90
CA ARG A 210 -33.17 -13.71 -13.33
C ARG A 210 -33.58 -15.13 -13.68
N VAL A 211 -34.90 -15.36 -13.71
CA VAL A 211 -35.51 -16.54 -14.33
C VAL A 211 -35.01 -16.54 -15.77
N LYS A 212 -34.00 -17.36 -16.02
CA LYS A 212 -33.47 -17.59 -17.36
C LYS A 212 -34.50 -18.49 -18.02
N ALA A 213 -35.14 -17.99 -19.07
CA ALA A 213 -36.00 -18.82 -19.90
C ALA A 213 -35.22 -20.09 -20.29
N PRO A 214 -35.86 -21.28 -20.29
CA PRO A 214 -35.20 -22.50 -20.71
C PRO A 214 -34.59 -22.26 -22.09
N SER A 215 -33.28 -22.54 -22.21
CA SER A 215 -32.56 -22.37 -23.46
C SER A 215 -33.29 -23.14 -24.56
N SER A 216 -33.48 -22.49 -25.71
CA SER A 216 -33.89 -23.18 -26.93
C SER A 216 -32.99 -24.40 -27.17
N PRO A 217 -33.53 -25.50 -27.72
CA PRO A 217 -32.72 -26.64 -28.12
C PRO A 217 -31.52 -26.17 -28.95
N ILE A 218 -30.33 -26.67 -28.59
CA ILE A 218 -29.09 -26.40 -29.31
C ILE A 218 -29.24 -27.00 -30.71
N GLU A 219 -29.69 -26.19 -31.66
CA GLU A 219 -29.53 -26.48 -33.08
C GLU A 219 -28.05 -26.27 -33.42
N GLY A 220 -27.35 -27.36 -33.74
CA GLY A 220 -25.98 -27.31 -34.23
C GLY A 220 -24.95 -28.02 -33.34
N HIS A 221 -25.15 -29.31 -33.07
CA HIS A 221 -24.07 -30.20 -32.65
C HIS A 221 -23.56 -31.07 -33.82
N LEU A 222 -23.51 -30.49 -35.02
CA LEU A 222 -22.81 -31.06 -36.17
C LEU A 222 -21.59 -30.18 -36.45
N GLY A 223 -20.43 -30.58 -35.90
CA GLY A 223 -19.17 -29.86 -36.19
C GLY A 223 -18.07 -29.89 -35.14
N ARG A 224 -18.17 -30.60 -34.00
CA ARG A 224 -16.97 -30.83 -33.18
C ARG A 224 -16.11 -31.90 -33.82
N THR A 225 -14.92 -31.53 -34.25
CA THR A 225 -13.92 -32.48 -34.72
C THR A 225 -13.34 -33.23 -33.52
N ALA A 226 -12.74 -34.40 -33.75
CA ALA A 226 -12.04 -35.13 -32.67
C ALA A 226 -10.94 -34.26 -32.02
N ALA A 227 -10.34 -33.33 -32.78
CA ALA A 227 -9.35 -32.39 -32.29
C ALA A 227 -9.93 -31.38 -31.29
N ASP A 228 -11.17 -30.91 -31.48
CA ASP A 228 -11.82 -29.96 -30.55
C ASP A 228 -12.16 -30.63 -29.20
N VAL A 229 -12.47 -31.92 -29.22
CA VAL A 229 -12.74 -32.70 -28.01
C VAL A 229 -11.45 -32.96 -27.22
N GLU A 230 -10.35 -33.28 -27.92
CA GLU A 230 -9.04 -33.44 -27.30
C GLU A 230 -8.47 -32.11 -26.77
N ALA A 231 -8.64 -31.00 -27.50
CA ALA A 231 -8.28 -29.67 -27.02
C ALA A 231 -9.06 -29.29 -25.75
N GLY A 232 -10.36 -29.59 -25.68
CA GLY A 232 -11.17 -29.36 -24.48
C GLY A 232 -10.75 -30.23 -23.29
N ARG A 233 -10.28 -31.45 -23.52
CA ARG A 233 -9.72 -32.33 -22.47
C ARG A 233 -8.37 -31.83 -21.97
N ALA A 234 -7.51 -31.36 -22.87
CA ALA A 234 -6.22 -30.76 -22.52
C ALA A 234 -6.42 -29.49 -21.69
N GLU A 235 -7.34 -28.60 -22.08
CA GLU A 235 -7.66 -27.39 -21.32
C GLU A 235 -8.24 -27.71 -19.93
N ALA A 236 -9.09 -28.75 -19.82
CA ALA A 236 -9.60 -29.22 -18.54
C ALA A 236 -8.49 -29.79 -17.64
N ALA A 237 -7.53 -30.52 -18.21
CA ALA A 237 -6.38 -31.05 -17.50
C ALA A 237 -5.43 -29.94 -17.01
N GLU A 238 -5.18 -28.92 -17.83
CA GLU A 238 -4.40 -27.75 -17.44
C GLU A 238 -5.09 -26.95 -16.31
N ARG A 239 -6.42 -26.82 -16.36
CA ARG A 239 -7.18 -26.15 -15.30
C ARG A 239 -7.11 -26.91 -13.98
N MET A 240 -7.24 -28.24 -14.00
CA MET A 240 -7.07 -29.08 -12.80
C MET A 240 -5.65 -28.95 -12.23
N ALA A 241 -4.62 -28.96 -13.08
CA ALA A 241 -3.24 -28.77 -12.63
C ALA A 241 -3.00 -27.38 -11.99
N GLN A 242 -3.64 -26.34 -12.53
CA GLN A 242 -3.59 -25.00 -11.94
C GLN A 242 -4.35 -24.92 -10.61
N GLU A 243 -5.50 -25.57 -10.49
CA GLU A 243 -6.27 -25.66 -9.25
C GLU A 243 -5.47 -26.39 -8.16
N ASP A 244 -4.83 -27.51 -8.48
CA ASP A 244 -3.96 -28.25 -7.56
C ASP A 244 -2.74 -27.42 -7.12
N ALA A 245 -2.11 -26.71 -8.05
CA ALA A 245 -0.99 -25.81 -7.75
C ALA A 245 -1.43 -24.66 -6.82
N ASN A 246 -2.63 -24.11 -7.02
CA ASN A 246 -3.19 -23.07 -6.17
C ASN A 246 -3.52 -23.58 -4.76
N ILE A 247 -4.10 -24.78 -4.65
CA ILE A 247 -4.38 -25.44 -3.37
C ILE A 247 -3.07 -25.73 -2.62
N ALA A 248 -2.06 -26.25 -3.31
CA ALA A 248 -0.74 -26.51 -2.72
C ALA A 248 -0.07 -25.21 -2.23
N ALA A 249 -0.11 -24.15 -3.03
CA ALA A 249 0.43 -22.84 -2.65
C ALA A 249 -0.31 -22.24 -1.45
N PHE A 250 -1.63 -22.40 -1.37
CA PHE A 250 -2.42 -21.96 -0.22
C PHE A 250 -2.04 -22.75 1.05
N ASN A 251 -1.94 -24.07 0.95
CA ASN A 251 -1.54 -24.93 2.07
C ASN A 251 -0.12 -24.63 2.55
N ALA A 252 0.82 -24.38 1.63
CA ALA A 252 2.17 -23.96 1.96
C ALA A 252 2.20 -22.63 2.73
N LYS A 253 1.40 -21.64 2.30
CA LYS A 253 1.25 -20.35 3.02
C LYS A 253 0.66 -20.53 4.41
N GLN A 254 -0.33 -21.41 4.57
CA GLN A 254 -0.91 -21.71 5.88
C GLN A 254 0.12 -22.38 6.81
N ALA A 255 0.90 -23.33 6.30
CA ALA A 255 1.95 -23.99 7.06
C ALA A 255 3.05 -23.01 7.49
N GLU A 256 3.48 -22.12 6.60
CA GLU A 256 4.48 -21.09 6.91
C GLU A 256 3.95 -20.08 7.95
N ALA A 257 2.67 -19.68 7.84
CA ALA A 257 2.04 -18.81 8.84
C ALA A 257 1.98 -19.47 10.22
N LYS A 258 1.63 -20.77 10.29
CA LYS A 258 1.65 -21.54 11.55
C LYS A 258 3.06 -21.60 12.15
N LYS A 259 4.09 -21.88 11.34
CA LYS A 259 5.49 -21.87 11.82
C LYS A 259 5.91 -20.53 12.39
N ARG A 260 5.55 -19.41 11.74
CA ARG A 260 5.85 -18.07 12.27
C ARG A 260 5.15 -17.80 13.60
N LEU A 261 3.93 -18.29 13.78
CA LEU A 261 3.20 -18.16 15.05
C LEU A 261 3.85 -19.01 16.15
N GLU A 262 4.21 -20.26 15.86
CA GLU A 262 4.89 -21.15 16.79
C GLU A 262 6.26 -20.58 17.22
N GLU A 263 7.04 -20.04 16.29
CA GLU A 263 8.31 -19.35 16.59
C GLU A 263 8.09 -18.09 17.44
N ALA A 264 7.06 -17.30 17.15
CA ALA A 264 6.71 -16.13 17.94
C ALA A 264 6.25 -16.51 19.37
N GLU A 265 5.50 -17.59 19.52
CA GLU A 265 5.06 -18.10 20.81
C GLU A 265 6.25 -18.66 21.62
N ALA A 266 7.13 -19.44 20.98
CA ALA A 266 8.34 -19.97 21.62
C ALA A 266 9.25 -18.84 22.13
N THR A 267 9.49 -17.81 21.32
CA THR A 267 10.28 -16.65 21.74
C THR A 267 9.59 -15.83 22.84
N ALA A 268 8.25 -15.73 22.82
CA ALA A 268 7.50 -15.09 23.90
C ALA A 268 7.59 -15.87 25.22
N ALA A 269 7.52 -17.21 25.14
CA ALA A 269 7.67 -18.10 26.28
C ALA A 269 9.08 -18.03 26.89
N GLU A 270 10.13 -18.03 26.07
CA GLU A 270 11.52 -17.88 26.52
C GLU A 270 11.72 -16.52 27.24
N ARG A 271 11.18 -15.44 26.67
CA ARG A 271 11.22 -14.12 27.33
C ARG A 271 10.46 -14.11 28.65
N LYS A 272 9.34 -14.83 28.75
CA LYS A 272 8.56 -14.96 30.00
C LYS A 272 9.38 -15.73 31.05
N ALA A 273 9.93 -16.88 30.69
CA ALA A 273 10.78 -17.68 31.57
C ALA A 273 12.02 -16.89 32.05
N SER A 274 12.65 -16.10 31.17
CA SER A 274 13.78 -15.24 31.56
C SER A 274 13.37 -14.15 32.54
N ARG A 275 12.19 -13.53 32.37
CA ARG A 275 11.66 -12.55 33.33
C ARG A 275 11.39 -13.19 34.69
N GLU A 276 10.76 -14.36 34.72
CA GLU A 276 10.46 -15.10 35.94
C GLU A 276 11.74 -15.52 36.67
N ALA A 277 12.76 -16.00 35.94
CA ALA A 277 14.06 -16.35 36.52
C ALA A 277 14.76 -15.13 37.14
N ARG A 278 14.73 -13.98 36.46
CA ARG A 278 15.28 -12.72 36.99
C ARG A 278 14.52 -12.27 38.25
N GLN A 279 13.19 -12.40 38.25
CA GLN A 279 12.36 -12.06 39.40
C GLN A 279 12.64 -12.98 40.60
N ALA A 280 12.79 -14.28 40.36
CA ALA A 280 13.15 -15.24 41.41
C ALA A 280 14.53 -14.93 42.02
N ASN A 281 15.52 -14.64 41.18
CA ASN A 281 16.86 -14.25 41.65
C ASN A 281 16.81 -12.93 42.44
N PHE A 282 16.03 -11.95 41.98
CA PHE A 282 15.84 -10.69 42.70
C PHE A 282 15.22 -10.93 44.09
N ASN A 283 14.17 -11.74 44.18
CA ASN A 283 13.54 -12.08 45.46
C ASN A 283 14.52 -12.78 46.42
N LYS A 284 15.32 -13.75 45.93
CA LYS A 284 16.38 -14.38 46.73
C LYS A 284 17.37 -13.34 47.28
N THR A 285 17.84 -12.42 46.44
CA THR A 285 18.78 -11.37 46.90
C THR A 285 18.16 -10.42 47.93
N LEU A 286 16.84 -10.15 47.85
CA LEU A 286 16.14 -9.36 48.85
C LEU A 286 16.01 -10.11 50.18
N GLU A 287 15.71 -11.41 50.15
CA GLU A 287 15.65 -12.25 51.35
C GLU A 287 17.01 -12.36 52.04
N GLU A 288 18.08 -12.57 51.28
CA GLU A 288 19.45 -12.58 51.81
C GLU A 288 19.82 -11.24 52.46
N ARG A 289 19.46 -10.12 51.83
CA ARG A 289 19.69 -8.78 52.40
C ARG A 289 18.89 -8.57 53.70
N ARG A 290 17.63 -8.99 53.74
CA ARG A 290 16.80 -8.94 54.94
C ARG A 290 17.37 -9.82 56.06
N ALA A 291 17.83 -11.03 55.74
CA ALA A 291 18.46 -11.93 56.70
C ALA A 291 19.79 -11.37 57.23
N ALA A 292 20.60 -10.75 56.37
CA ALA A 292 21.84 -10.08 56.79
C ALA A 292 21.56 -8.87 57.71
N GLN A 293 20.53 -8.07 57.42
CA GLN A 293 20.09 -6.98 58.29
C GLN A 293 19.65 -7.50 59.66
N LYS A 294 18.82 -8.55 59.71
CA LYS A 294 18.40 -9.18 60.96
C LYS A 294 19.59 -9.69 61.79
N ARG A 295 20.54 -10.38 61.16
CA ARG A 295 21.77 -10.84 61.85
C ARG A 295 22.59 -9.67 62.39
N TYR A 296 22.66 -8.57 61.64
CA TYR A 296 23.33 -7.36 62.09
C TYR A 296 22.62 -6.74 63.30
N GLU A 297 21.30 -6.60 63.25
CA GLU A 297 20.45 -6.09 64.34
C GLU A 297 20.56 -6.97 65.59
N GLU A 298 20.43 -8.29 65.45
CA GLU A 298 20.62 -9.26 66.54
C GLU A 298 22.04 -9.18 67.15
N SER A 299 23.07 -9.01 66.31
CA SER A 299 24.45 -8.85 66.81
C SER A 299 24.66 -7.52 67.54
N ARG A 300 23.94 -6.46 67.11
CA ARG A 300 23.98 -5.14 67.74
C ARG A 300 23.23 -5.16 69.07
N GLU A 301 22.03 -5.73 69.12
CA GLU A 301 21.26 -5.89 70.35
C GLU A 301 21.99 -6.75 71.37
N ASN A 302 22.63 -7.85 70.95
CA ASN A 302 23.45 -8.68 71.84
C ASN A 302 24.68 -7.90 72.40
N LYS A 303 25.34 -7.07 71.59
CA LYS A 303 26.45 -6.21 72.04
C LYS A 303 25.99 -5.09 72.97
N ASP A 304 24.86 -4.46 72.66
CA ASP A 304 24.25 -3.42 73.51
C ASP A 304 23.71 -4.00 74.83
N SER A 305 23.25 -5.25 74.85
CA SER A 305 22.81 -5.96 76.07
C SER A 305 23.95 -6.34 77.03
N GLY A 306 25.18 -6.43 76.52
CA GLY A 306 26.37 -6.68 77.33
C GLY A 306 26.82 -5.44 78.13
N LEU A 307 26.65 -4.25 77.55
CA LEU A 307 26.99 -2.97 78.21
C LEU A 307 25.90 -2.51 79.19
N LYS A 308 24.63 -2.87 78.93
CA LYS A 308 23.46 -2.60 79.79
C LYS A 308 23.43 -3.41 81.10
N LYS A 309 24.38 -4.32 81.29
CA LYS A 309 24.61 -5.00 82.58
C LYS A 309 25.60 -4.26 83.49
N TYR A 310 26.31 -3.26 82.94
CA TYR A 310 27.34 -2.50 83.64
C TYR A 310 26.97 -1.01 83.82
N PHE A 311 25.78 -0.59 83.39
CA PHE A 311 25.14 0.71 83.62
C PHE A 311 23.66 0.48 83.94
#